data_AF-A0A3D1YWD8-F1
#
_entry.id   AF-A0A3D1YWD8-F1
#
_cell.length_a   1.000
_cell.length_b   1.000
_cell.length_c   1.000
_cell.angle_alpha   90.00
_cell.angle_beta   90.00
_cell.angle_gamma   90.00
#
_symmetry.space_group_name_H-M   'P 1'
#
loop_
_entity.id
_entity.type
_entity.pdbx_description
1 polymer ?
#
loop_
_entity_poly.entity_id
_entity_poly.type
_entity_poly.pdbx_seq_one_letter_code
_entity_poly.pdbx_strand_id
1 'polypeptide(L)'
;LYHAAACVASNYLVTLIYTAQKLYAAAGFEERAAIAAMMPLVKGTLANIESVGTAPALTGPIARGDAETVEQHLKKLVVMGEEIVETYRMLGLRTVDMAATNGTLSPEAAAKLYAVLKTEHG
;
A
#
# COMPACT_ATOMS: atom_id res chain seq x y z
N LEU A 1 -2.56 -10.08 -22.53
CA LEU A 1 -2.46 -10.36 -21.07
C LEU A 1 -1.01 -10.37 -20.58
N TYR A 2 -0.09 -11.11 -21.19
CA TYR A 2 1.33 -11.14 -20.78
C TYR A 2 1.98 -9.74 -20.66
N HIS A 3 1.91 -8.93 -21.71
CA HIS A 3 2.53 -7.59 -21.69
C HIS A 3 1.92 -6.67 -20.63
N ALA A 4 0.59 -6.72 -20.46
CA ALA A 4 -0.09 -5.98 -19.40
C ALA A 4 0.36 -6.44 -17.99
N ALA A 5 0.54 -7.75 -17.78
CA ALA A 5 1.09 -8.26 -16.52
C ALA A 5 2.53 -7.76 -16.28
N ALA A 6 3.37 -7.71 -17.32
CA ALA A 6 4.71 -7.14 -17.22
C ALA A 6 4.68 -5.64 -16.87
N CYS A 7 3.75 -4.87 -17.45
CA CYS A 7 3.54 -3.47 -17.07
C CYS A 7 3.13 -3.31 -15.60
N VAL A 8 2.25 -4.19 -15.09
CA VAL A 8 1.86 -4.19 -13.67
C VAL A 8 3.05 -4.52 -12.78
N ALA A 9 3.85 -5.52 -13.15
CA ALA A 9 5.01 -5.96 -12.37
C ALA A 9 6.19 -4.99 -12.40
N SER A 10 6.29 -4.10 -13.41
CA SER A 10 7.46 -3.23 -13.60
C SER A 10 7.10 -1.75 -13.68
N ASN A 11 6.32 -1.33 -14.67
CA ASN A 11 6.00 0.09 -14.88
C ASN A 11 5.30 0.68 -13.67
N TYR A 12 4.25 0.02 -13.18
CA TYR A 12 3.49 0.52 -12.04
C TYR A 12 4.24 0.37 -10.72
N LEU A 13 5.18 -0.57 -10.62
CA LEU A 13 6.11 -0.61 -9.50
C LEU A 13 6.94 0.68 -9.44
N VAL A 14 7.48 1.16 -10.57
CA VAL A 14 8.21 2.45 -10.62
C VAL A 14 7.30 3.60 -10.18
N THR A 15 6.04 3.63 -10.65
CA THR A 15 5.05 4.63 -10.20
C THR A 15 4.79 4.56 -8.70
N LEU A 16 4.64 3.37 -8.12
CA LEU A 16 4.45 3.19 -6.67
C LEU A 16 5.65 3.68 -5.86
N ILE A 17 6.88 3.39 -6.30
CA ILE A 17 8.10 3.87 -5.65
C ILE A 17 8.20 5.40 -5.74
N TYR A 18 7.86 5.99 -6.89
CA TYR A 18 7.82 7.44 -7.06
C TYR A 18 6.78 8.11 -6.14
N THR A 19 5.59 7.51 -6.00
CA THR A 19 4.58 7.97 -5.04
C THR A 19 5.07 7.87 -3.60
N ALA A 20 5.72 6.76 -3.22
CA ALA A 20 6.31 6.60 -1.91
C ALA A 20 7.39 7.66 -1.64
N GLN A 21 8.20 8.01 -2.64
CA GLN A 21 9.22 9.07 -2.54
C GLN A 21 8.60 10.42 -2.21
N LYS A 22 7.47 10.78 -2.83
CA LYS A 22 6.72 12.01 -2.47
C LYS A 22 6.25 11.99 -1.01
N LEU A 23 5.79 10.84 -0.53
CA LEU A 23 5.35 10.70 0.87
C LEU A 23 6.51 10.79 1.87
N TYR A 24 7.67 10.21 1.55
CA TYR A 24 8.88 10.38 2.36
C TYR A 24 9.35 11.83 2.38
N ALA A 25 9.28 12.54 1.24
CA ALA A 25 9.61 13.97 1.20
C ALA A 25 8.66 14.80 2.07
N ALA A 26 7.36 14.51 2.04
CA ALA A 26 6.38 15.13 2.94
C ALA A 26 6.61 14.80 4.42
N ALA A 27 7.25 13.67 4.71
CA ALA A 27 7.70 13.29 6.05
C ALA A 27 9.06 13.91 6.46
N GLY A 28 9.64 14.79 5.63
CA GLY A 28 10.85 15.56 5.93
C GLY A 28 12.16 14.93 5.43
N PHE A 29 12.11 13.91 4.57
CA PHE A 29 13.32 13.34 3.97
C PHE A 29 13.76 14.14 2.75
N GLU A 30 15.08 14.33 2.62
CA GLU A 30 15.69 14.80 1.37
C GLU A 30 15.45 13.78 0.24
N GLU A 31 15.24 14.27 -0.98
CA GLU A 31 14.76 13.46 -2.11
C GLU A 31 15.64 12.23 -2.39
N ARG A 32 16.97 12.40 -2.38
CA ARG A 32 17.93 11.30 -2.56
C ARG A 32 17.99 10.37 -1.35
N ALA A 33 17.76 10.90 -0.15
CA ALA A 33 17.76 10.12 1.08
C ALA A 33 16.49 9.25 1.19
N ALA A 34 15.36 9.70 0.64
CA ALA A 34 14.10 8.96 0.64
C ALA A 34 14.23 7.59 -0.06
N ILE A 35 14.81 7.57 -1.27
CA ILE A 35 15.02 6.32 -2.03
C ILE A 35 15.95 5.38 -1.26
N ALA A 36 17.08 5.89 -0.77
CA ALA A 36 18.03 5.10 0.00
C ALA A 36 17.39 4.51 1.29
N ALA A 37 16.54 5.29 1.96
CA ALA A 37 15.85 4.86 3.18
C ALA A 37 14.78 3.79 2.93
N MET A 38 14.03 3.88 1.82
CA MET A 38 12.96 2.91 1.52
C MET A 38 13.45 1.64 0.81
N MET A 39 14.61 1.68 0.16
CA MET A 39 15.12 0.55 -0.64
C MET A 39 15.31 -0.76 0.11
N PRO A 40 15.80 -0.78 1.36
CA PRO A 40 15.82 -1.99 2.17
C PRO A 40 14.43 -2.62 2.34
N LEU A 41 13.40 -1.81 2.58
CA LEU A 41 12.01 -2.30 2.74
C LEU A 41 11.48 -2.92 1.44
N VAL A 42 11.73 -2.29 0.30
CA VAL A 42 11.29 -2.79 -1.01
C VAL A 42 12.00 -4.10 -1.35
N LYS A 43 13.32 -4.18 -1.15
CA LYS A 43 14.09 -5.42 -1.38
C LYS A 43 13.62 -6.55 -0.47
N GLY A 44 13.35 -6.27 0.81
CA GLY A 44 12.78 -7.24 1.73
C GLY A 44 11.40 -7.73 1.29
N THR A 45 10.57 -6.84 0.76
CA THR A 45 9.25 -7.21 0.21
C THR A 45 9.39 -8.14 -1.00
N LEU A 46 10.30 -7.85 -1.94
CA LEU A 46 10.56 -8.71 -3.10
C LEU A 46 11.09 -10.09 -2.67
N ALA A 47 12.04 -10.13 -1.73
CA ALA A 47 12.57 -11.38 -1.20
C ALA A 47 11.48 -12.22 -0.50
N ASN A 48 10.57 -11.58 0.23
CA ASN A 48 9.43 -12.29 0.84
C ASN A 48 8.49 -12.86 -0.23
N ILE A 49 8.19 -12.10 -1.28
CA ILE A 49 7.36 -12.58 -2.40
C ILE A 49 8.01 -13.80 -3.07
N GLU A 50 9.33 -13.78 -3.29
CA GLU A 50 10.07 -14.93 -3.83
C GLU A 50 10.01 -16.15 -2.90
N SER A 51 10.06 -15.93 -1.58
CA SER A 51 10.10 -17.00 -0.59
C SER A 51 8.74 -17.65 -0.31
N VAL A 52 7.66 -16.87 -0.23
CA VAL A 52 6.34 -17.35 0.24
C VAL A 52 5.18 -17.03 -0.69
N GLY A 53 5.45 -16.41 -1.84
CA GLY A 53 4.42 -15.93 -2.77
C GLY A 53 3.82 -14.58 -2.36
N THR A 54 2.90 -14.06 -3.18
CA THR A 54 2.39 -12.67 -3.04
C THR A 54 1.53 -12.47 -1.79
N ALA A 55 0.45 -13.24 -1.69
CA ALA A 55 -0.55 -13.14 -0.63
C ALA A 55 0.05 -13.31 0.78
N PRO A 56 0.87 -14.36 1.05
CA PRO A 56 1.52 -14.54 2.35
C PRO A 56 2.64 -13.54 2.66
N ALA A 57 3.24 -12.90 1.64
CA ALA A 57 4.28 -11.89 1.85
C ALA A 57 3.73 -10.53 2.34
N LEU A 58 2.41 -10.33 2.34
CA LEU A 58 1.80 -9.10 2.80
C LEU A 58 2.07 -8.89 4.30
N THR A 59 2.55 -7.71 4.65
CA THR A 59 2.75 -7.26 6.04
C THR A 59 2.10 -5.88 6.26
N GLY A 60 2.29 -5.29 7.45
CA GLY A 60 1.80 -3.96 7.75
C GLY A 60 0.37 -3.93 8.31
N PRO A 61 -0.28 -2.75 8.35
CA PRO A 61 -1.54 -2.57 9.07
C PRO A 61 -2.69 -3.37 8.46
N ILE A 62 -2.77 -3.46 7.12
CA ILE A 62 -3.82 -4.25 6.46
C ILE A 62 -3.71 -5.74 6.81
N ALA A 63 -2.49 -6.31 6.78
CA ALA A 63 -2.27 -7.72 7.14
C ALA A 63 -2.72 -8.05 8.57
N ARG A 64 -2.66 -7.07 9.49
CA ARG A 64 -3.04 -7.23 10.89
C ARG A 64 -4.46 -6.76 11.22
N GLY A 65 -5.22 -6.26 10.24
CA GLY A 65 -6.57 -5.72 10.50
C GLY A 65 -6.60 -4.36 11.20
N ASP A 66 -5.50 -3.62 11.19
CA ASP A 66 -5.34 -2.36 11.91
C ASP A 66 -5.96 -1.18 11.12
N ALA A 67 -7.29 -1.06 11.23
CA ALA A 67 -8.07 -0.02 10.56
C ALA A 67 -7.80 1.38 11.12
N GLU A 68 -7.43 1.49 12.40
CA GLU A 68 -7.12 2.77 13.04
C GLU A 68 -5.86 3.41 12.42
N THR A 69 -4.79 2.63 12.26
CA THR A 69 -3.58 3.09 11.57
C THR A 69 -3.89 3.53 10.13
N VAL A 70 -4.72 2.78 9.40
CA VAL A 70 -5.13 3.13 8.02
C VAL A 70 -5.93 4.44 7.99
N GLU A 71 -6.84 4.65 8.95
CA GLU A 71 -7.61 5.89 9.06
C GLU A 71 -6.70 7.08 9.35
N GLN A 72 -5.72 6.92 10.25
CA GLN A 72 -4.72 7.95 10.55
C GLN A 72 -3.86 8.29 9.33
N HIS A 73 -3.51 7.31 8.50
CA HIS A 73 -2.82 7.57 7.24
C HIS A 73 -3.67 8.44 6.32
N LEU A 74 -4.92 8.06 6.06
CA LEU A 74 -5.83 8.83 5.19
C LEU A 74 -5.96 10.29 5.66
N LYS A 75 -6.14 10.52 6.97
CA LYS A 75 -6.21 11.88 7.54
C LYS A 75 -4.96 12.71 7.24
N LYS A 76 -3.77 12.10 7.29
CA LYS A 76 -2.50 12.77 6.97
C LYS A 76 -2.28 12.96 5.47
N LEU A 77 -2.84 12.08 4.63
CA LEU A 77 -2.67 12.14 3.18
C LEU A 77 -3.50 13.24 2.51
N VAL A 78 -4.56 13.76 3.17
CA VAL A 78 -5.40 14.83 2.60
C VAL A 78 -4.57 16.05 2.15
N VAL A 79 -3.53 16.43 2.90
CA VAL A 79 -2.68 17.58 2.54
C VAL A 79 -1.80 17.34 1.31
N MET A 80 -1.71 16.09 0.84
CA MET A 80 -0.96 15.70 -0.37
C MET A 80 -1.80 15.77 -1.65
N GLY A 81 -3.10 16.05 -1.53
CA GLY A 81 -4.04 16.16 -2.65
C GLY A 81 -4.84 14.86 -2.90
N GLU A 82 -6.00 15.04 -3.53
CA GLU A 82 -7.00 13.96 -3.71
C GLU A 82 -6.45 12.76 -4.48
N GLU A 83 -5.61 12.99 -5.50
CA GLU A 83 -4.99 11.93 -6.30
C GLU A 83 -4.21 10.91 -5.45
N ILE A 84 -3.50 11.39 -4.42
CA ILE A 84 -2.74 10.53 -3.50
C ILE A 84 -3.70 9.73 -2.60
N VAL A 85 -4.76 10.37 -2.12
CA VAL A 85 -5.78 9.73 -1.27
C VAL A 85 -6.52 8.64 -2.05
N GLU A 86 -6.96 8.94 -3.27
CA GLU A 86 -7.62 7.98 -4.17
C GLU A 86 -6.71 6.80 -4.48
N THR A 87 -5.43 7.06 -4.81
CA THR A 87 -4.45 6.00 -5.06
C THR A 87 -4.27 5.11 -3.83
N TYR A 88 -4.13 5.70 -2.64
CA TYR A 88 -4.00 4.95 -1.38
C TYR A 88 -5.24 4.10 -1.08
N ARG A 89 -6.45 4.67 -1.25
CA ARG A 89 -7.72 3.96 -1.07
C ARG A 89 -7.84 2.78 -2.04
N MET A 90 -7.58 3.02 -3.32
CA MET A 90 -7.69 1.99 -4.37
C MET A 90 -6.75 0.82 -4.08
N LEU A 91 -5.47 1.09 -3.80
CA LEU A 91 -4.49 0.05 -3.46
C LEU A 91 -4.85 -0.66 -2.15
N GLY A 92 -5.29 0.11 -1.14
CA GLY A 92 -5.75 -0.42 0.13
C GLY A 92 -6.90 -1.41 -0.05
N LEU A 93 -7.94 -1.03 -0.80
CA LEU A 93 -9.09 -1.89 -1.09
C LEU A 93 -8.68 -3.19 -1.79
N ARG A 94 -7.82 -3.12 -2.81
CA ARG A 94 -7.30 -4.32 -3.51
C ARG A 94 -6.46 -5.21 -2.60
N THR A 95 -5.73 -4.61 -1.65
CA THR A 95 -4.94 -5.34 -0.65
C THR A 95 -5.84 -6.06 0.35
N VAL A 96 -6.94 -5.43 0.79
CA VAL A 96 -7.96 -6.08 1.63
C VAL A 96 -8.67 -7.21 0.88
N ASP A 97 -9.07 -6.98 -0.38
CA ASP A 97 -9.69 -8.01 -1.24
C ASP A 97 -8.80 -9.26 -1.32
N MET A 98 -7.50 -9.06 -1.59
CA MET A 98 -6.51 -10.14 -1.67
C MET A 98 -6.37 -10.90 -0.34
N ALA A 99 -6.22 -10.17 0.77
CA ALA A 99 -6.01 -10.74 2.11
C ALA A 99 -7.26 -11.43 2.69
N ALA A 100 -8.45 -10.99 2.29
CA ALA A 100 -9.69 -11.67 2.66
C ALA A 100 -9.86 -12.96 1.84
N THR A 101 -9.59 -12.90 0.54
CA THR A 101 -9.77 -14.05 -0.38
C THR A 101 -8.80 -15.20 -0.08
N ASN A 102 -7.57 -14.88 0.34
CA ASN A 102 -6.54 -15.88 0.67
C ASN A 102 -6.63 -16.40 2.13
N GLY A 103 -7.57 -15.89 2.93
CA GLY A 103 -7.76 -16.26 4.33
C GLY A 103 -6.72 -15.71 5.33
N THR A 104 -5.85 -14.76 4.94
CA THR A 104 -4.86 -14.15 5.84
C THR A 104 -5.43 -13.00 6.68
N LEU A 105 -6.65 -12.55 6.38
CA LEU A 105 -7.37 -11.52 7.12
C LEU A 105 -8.77 -12.00 7.51
N SER A 106 -9.17 -11.81 8.78
CA SER A 106 -10.50 -12.22 9.23
C SER A 106 -11.62 -11.38 8.59
N PRO A 107 -12.83 -11.92 8.42
CA PRO A 107 -13.97 -11.17 7.87
C PRO A 107 -14.27 -9.88 8.64
N GLU A 108 -14.16 -9.90 9.97
CA GLU A 108 -14.42 -8.76 10.84
C GLU A 108 -13.37 -7.66 10.64
N ALA A 109 -12.09 -8.05 10.52
CA ALA A 109 -11.00 -7.12 10.24
C ALA A 109 -11.13 -6.50 8.85
N ALA A 110 -11.47 -7.31 7.84
CA ALA A 110 -11.72 -6.84 6.48
C ALA A 110 -12.88 -5.83 6.44
N ALA A 111 -14.00 -6.10 7.13
CA ALA A 111 -15.14 -5.20 7.21
C ALA A 111 -14.77 -3.81 7.77
N LYS A 112 -13.96 -3.76 8.85
CA LYS A 112 -13.48 -2.49 9.42
C LYS A 112 -12.59 -1.71 8.44
N LEU A 113 -11.67 -2.41 7.77
CA LEU A 113 -10.78 -1.79 6.78
C LEU A 113 -11.57 -1.25 5.57
N TYR A 114 -12.58 -1.98 5.08
CA TYR A 114 -13.46 -1.50 4.02
C TYR A 114 -14.22 -0.24 4.42
N ALA A 115 -14.72 -0.16 5.66
CA ALA A 115 -15.42 1.03 6.13
C ALA A 115 -14.51 2.28 6.07
N VAL A 116 -13.28 2.17 6.55
CA VAL A 116 -12.30 3.26 6.52
C VAL A 116 -11.93 3.64 5.07
N LEU A 117 -11.64 2.65 4.22
CA LEU A 117 -11.14 2.88 2.86
C LEU A 117 -12.21 3.36 1.88
N LYS A 118 -13.50 3.05 2.11
CA LYS A 118 -14.63 3.47 1.26
C LYS A 118 -15.24 4.80 1.68
N THR A 119 -14.88 5.34 2.84
CA THR A 119 -15.44 6.62 3.28
C THR A 119 -14.79 7.75 2.46
N GLU A 120 -15.56 8.35 1.57
CA GLU A 120 -15.22 9.64 0.95
C GLU A 120 -15.32 10.73 2.03
N HIS A 121 -14.26 11.50 2.22
CA HIS A 121 -14.34 12.75 2.98
C HIS A 121 -14.38 13.82 1.90
N GLY A 122 -15.59 14.30 1.59
CA GLY A 122 -15.79 15.46 0.73
C GLY A 122 -15.42 16.76 1.42
#